data_AF-A0A6P6EA51-F1
#
_entry.id   AF-A0A6P6EA51-F1
#
_cell.length_a   1.000
_cell.length_b   1.000
_cell.length_c   1.000
_cell.angle_alpha   90.00
_cell.angle_beta   90.00
_cell.angle_gamma   90.00
#
_symmetry.space_group_name_H-M   'P 1'
#
loop_
_entity.id
_entity.type
_entity.pdbx_description
1 polymer ?
#
loop_
_entity_poly.entity_id
_entity_poly.type
_entity_poly.pdbx_seq_one_letter_code
_entity_poly.pdbx_strand_id
1 'polypeptide(L)'
;MAKGEPTSVSKDLKELQGKLSLLIKSFQNNSKVVAFMKSPVGQCLDRHPFLALSVLVFVAMSAVPVGLFLLLVVLSSLAALVGVILLEGLVISVGGLTLLCVLSGLVFLSLAISGTVMVSSVVIGSLISYWFSPRPLAKQNPSADCQLAMKAADLAGLYQEGLAGWTHRCF
;
A
#
# COMPACT_ATOMS: atom_id res chain seq x y z
N MET A 1 9.57 71.04 -22.43
CA MET A 1 9.09 70.76 -21.05
C MET A 1 7.58 70.58 -21.10
N ALA A 2 7.12 69.33 -21.31
CA ALA A 2 5.70 68.99 -21.38
C ALA A 2 5.12 68.87 -19.97
N LYS A 3 4.16 69.73 -19.63
CA LYS A 3 3.46 69.75 -18.35
C LYS A 3 2.16 68.95 -18.51
N GLY A 4 2.29 67.62 -18.49
CA GLY A 4 1.17 66.68 -18.61
C GLY A 4 0.60 66.28 -17.25
N GLU A 5 -0.73 66.42 -17.12
CA GLU A 5 -1.64 65.51 -16.41
C GLU A 5 -1.67 65.44 -14.87
N PRO A 6 -2.31 66.42 -14.19
CA PRO A 6 -2.91 66.23 -12.87
C PRO A 6 -4.44 66.01 -12.89
N THR A 7 -5.10 66.15 -14.05
CA THR A 7 -6.58 66.21 -14.13
C THR A 7 -7.25 64.84 -14.30
N SER A 8 -6.57 63.85 -14.89
CA SER A 8 -7.09 62.49 -15.10
C SER A 8 -7.17 61.70 -13.78
N VAL A 9 -6.12 61.75 -12.96
CA VAL A 9 -6.05 61.06 -11.65
C VAL A 9 -7.12 61.53 -10.67
N SER A 10 -7.46 62.82 -10.66
CA SER A 10 -8.53 63.38 -9.81
C SER A 10 -9.93 62.85 -10.17
N LYS A 11 -10.18 62.65 -11.47
CA LYS A 11 -11.46 62.10 -11.96
C LYS A 11 -11.58 60.62 -11.62
N ASP A 12 -10.50 59.86 -11.79
CA ASP A 12 -10.46 58.43 -11.47
C ASP A 12 -10.62 58.17 -9.97
N LEU A 13 -9.97 58.98 -9.11
CA LEU A 13 -10.15 58.93 -7.66
C LEU A 13 -11.59 59.28 -7.22
N LYS A 14 -12.24 60.24 -7.89
CA LYS A 14 -13.65 60.56 -7.64
C LYS A 14 -14.58 59.42 -8.07
N GLU A 15 -14.28 58.73 -9.17
CA GLU A 15 -15.05 57.56 -9.60
C GLU A 15 -14.83 56.38 -8.66
N LEU A 16 -13.60 56.14 -8.22
CA LEU A 16 -13.27 55.15 -7.20
C LEU A 16 -13.96 55.45 -5.87
N GLN A 17 -14.01 56.72 -5.43
CA GLN A 17 -14.79 57.12 -4.26
C GLN A 17 -16.29 56.88 -4.45
N GLY A 18 -16.82 57.16 -5.64
CA GLY A 18 -18.22 56.88 -5.98
C GLY A 18 -18.54 55.38 -5.92
N LYS A 19 -17.66 54.55 -6.50
CA LYS A 19 -17.77 53.09 -6.47
C LYS A 19 -17.61 52.51 -5.07
N LEU A 20 -16.68 53.01 -4.27
CA LEU A 20 -16.50 52.65 -2.87
C LEU A 20 -17.72 53.04 -2.03
N SER A 21 -18.27 54.23 -2.24
CA SER A 21 -19.48 54.68 -1.55
C SER A 21 -20.69 53.79 -1.87
N LEU A 22 -20.85 53.39 -3.13
CA LEU A 22 -21.88 52.42 -3.54
C LEU A 22 -21.65 51.04 -2.93
N LEU A 23 -20.41 50.56 -2.87
CA LEU A 23 -20.06 49.28 -2.26
C LEU A 23 -20.27 49.28 -0.74
N ILE A 24 -19.92 50.37 -0.06
CA ILE A 24 -20.15 50.59 1.38
C ILE A 24 -21.65 50.62 1.67
N LYS A 25 -22.44 51.28 0.82
CA LYS A 25 -23.91 51.32 0.95
C LYS A 25 -24.54 49.94 0.71
N SER A 26 -23.98 49.14 -0.19
CA SER A 26 -24.36 47.74 -0.42
C SER A 26 -24.02 46.84 0.78
N PHE A 27 -22.87 47.07 1.41
CA PHE A 27 -22.42 46.32 2.58
C PHE A 27 -23.22 46.66 3.85
N GLN A 28 -23.58 47.93 4.04
CA GLN A 28 -24.46 48.39 5.14
C GLN A 28 -25.90 47.85 5.05
N ASN A 29 -26.39 47.58 3.83
CA ASN A 29 -27.73 47.02 3.64
C ASN A 29 -27.84 45.54 4.03
N ASN A 30 -26.71 44.85 4.25
CA ASN A 30 -26.69 43.50 4.79
C ASN A 30 -26.74 43.57 6.33
N SER A 31 -27.91 43.30 6.91
CA SER A 31 -28.18 43.36 8.36
C SER A 31 -27.20 42.57 9.23
N LYS A 32 -26.53 41.55 8.68
CA LYS A 32 -25.50 40.73 9.37
C LYS A 32 -24.22 41.49 9.69
N VAL A 33 -23.80 42.46 8.86
CA VAL A 33 -22.57 43.21 9.07
C VAL A 33 -22.78 44.36 10.06
N VAL A 34 -23.95 45.01 10.00
CA VAL A 34 -24.35 46.05 10.94
C VAL A 34 -24.47 45.49 12.37
N ALA A 35 -24.93 44.24 12.53
CA ALA A 35 -24.94 43.55 13.81
C ALA A 35 -23.54 43.25 14.37
N PHE A 36 -22.57 42.97 13.49
CA PHE A 36 -21.17 42.77 13.87
C PHE A 36 -20.46 44.09 14.26
N MET A 37 -20.77 45.21 13.59
CA MET A 37 -20.30 46.55 13.99
C MET A 37 -20.96 47.08 15.28
N LYS A 38 -22.14 46.56 15.64
CA LYS A 38 -22.84 46.86 16.89
C LYS A 38 -22.44 45.94 18.07
N SER A 39 -21.46 45.05 17.86
CA SER A 39 -20.90 44.20 18.91
C SER A 39 -20.04 45.02 19.90
N PRO A 40 -19.95 44.64 21.19
CA PRO A 40 -19.12 45.30 22.22
C PRO A 40 -17.68 45.63 21.80
N VAL A 41 -17.12 44.92 20.81
CA VAL A 41 -15.82 45.22 20.20
C VAL A 41 -15.81 46.63 19.55
N GLY A 42 -16.89 47.04 18.87
CA GLY A 42 -17.00 48.36 18.24
C GLY A 42 -17.26 49.52 19.23
N GLN A 43 -18.03 49.27 20.29
CA GLN A 43 -18.28 50.28 21.33
C GLN A 43 -17.09 50.48 22.29
N CYS A 44 -16.25 49.45 22.47
CA CYS A 44 -15.00 49.56 23.23
C CYS A 44 -13.94 50.38 22.47
N LEU A 45 -13.95 50.32 21.13
CA LEU A 45 -13.08 51.09 20.25
C LEU A 45 -13.45 52.59 20.17
N ASP A 46 -14.74 52.93 20.19
CA ASP A 46 -15.23 54.31 20.03
C ASP A 46 -14.98 55.18 21.29
N ARG A 47 -15.03 54.56 22.49
CA ARG A 47 -14.90 55.29 23.76
C ARG A 47 -13.44 55.66 24.11
N HIS A 48 -12.44 54.98 23.54
CA HIS A 48 -11.02 55.30 23.69
C HIS A 48 -10.21 54.87 22.44
N PRO A 49 -9.99 55.75 21.45
CA PRO A 49 -9.26 55.44 20.21
C PRO A 49 -7.80 54.98 20.44
N PHE A 50 -7.23 55.24 21.61
CA PHE A 50 -5.89 54.78 22.01
C PHE A 50 -5.84 53.28 22.35
N LEU A 51 -6.90 52.76 23.01
CA LEU A 51 -7.01 51.35 23.35
C LEU A 51 -7.21 50.51 22.09
N ALA A 52 -8.10 50.97 21.21
CA ALA A 52 -8.27 50.45 19.86
C ALA A 52 -6.95 50.29 19.10
N LEU A 53 -6.19 51.38 19.02
CA LEU A 53 -4.91 51.42 18.32
C LEU A 53 -3.88 50.48 18.97
N SER A 54 -3.84 50.43 20.31
CA SER A 54 -2.92 49.55 21.05
C SER A 54 -3.22 48.07 20.82
N VAL A 55 -4.49 47.66 20.83
CA VAL A 55 -4.90 46.27 20.56
C VAL A 55 -4.62 45.91 19.10
N LEU A 56 -4.87 46.82 18.15
CA LEU A 56 -4.58 46.59 16.73
C LEU A 56 -3.08 46.42 16.49
N VAL A 57 -2.25 47.28 17.07
CA VAL A 57 -0.78 47.18 16.97
C VAL A 57 -0.27 45.94 17.68
N PHE A 58 -0.85 45.56 18.83
CA PHE A 58 -0.48 44.35 19.55
C PHE A 58 -0.85 43.08 18.76
N VAL A 59 -2.03 43.05 18.14
CA VAL A 59 -2.43 41.97 17.23
C VAL A 59 -1.51 41.95 16.02
N ALA A 60 -1.16 43.08 15.42
CA ALA A 60 -0.22 43.11 14.29
C ALA A 60 1.20 42.65 14.69
N MET A 61 1.70 43.10 15.83
CA MET A 61 3.02 42.71 16.38
C MET A 61 3.05 41.28 16.88
N SER A 62 1.93 40.73 17.34
CA SER A 62 1.81 39.34 17.81
C SER A 62 1.48 38.37 16.68
N ALA A 63 0.76 38.80 15.65
CA ALA A 63 0.41 37.97 14.50
C ALA A 63 1.64 37.50 13.72
N VAL A 64 2.69 38.32 13.64
CA VAL A 64 3.95 37.94 12.97
C VAL A 64 4.64 36.77 13.69
N PRO A 65 5.00 36.85 14.99
CA PRO A 65 5.63 35.75 15.70
C PRO A 65 4.70 34.53 15.87
N VAL A 66 3.41 34.74 16.12
CA VAL A 66 2.44 33.63 16.26
C VAL A 66 2.21 32.93 14.93
N GLY A 67 2.07 33.69 13.83
CA GLY A 67 1.90 33.16 12.49
C GLY A 67 3.12 32.36 12.04
N LEU A 68 4.32 32.88 12.27
CA LEU A 68 5.57 32.16 11.99
C LEU A 68 5.67 30.87 12.81
N PHE A 69 5.31 30.91 14.09
CA PHE A 69 5.34 29.73 14.95
C PHE A 69 4.36 28.66 14.47
N LEU A 70 3.11 29.02 14.16
CA LEU A 70 2.12 28.10 13.63
C LEU A 70 2.56 27.52 12.28
N LEU A 71 3.13 28.36 11.40
CA LEU A 71 3.66 27.92 10.12
C LEU A 71 4.78 26.89 10.29
N LEU A 72 5.75 27.17 11.17
CA LEU A 72 6.85 26.25 11.47
C LEU A 72 6.36 24.94 12.07
N VAL A 73 5.39 24.98 12.99
CA VAL A 73 4.78 23.78 13.58
C VAL A 73 4.08 22.94 12.51
N VAL A 74 3.30 23.57 11.62
CA VAL A 74 2.61 22.87 10.52
C VAL A 74 3.61 22.28 9.54
N LEU A 75 4.62 23.04 9.12
CA LEU A 75 5.68 22.55 8.24
C LEU A 75 6.46 21.39 8.88
N SER A 76 6.80 21.50 10.16
CA SER A 76 7.50 20.45 10.90
C SER A 76 6.62 19.21 11.06
N SER A 77 5.33 19.37 11.30
CA SER A 77 4.37 18.26 11.38
C SER A 77 4.23 17.56 10.03
N LEU A 78 4.09 18.31 8.94
CA LEU A 78 4.04 17.76 7.59
C LEU A 78 5.35 17.04 7.22
N ALA A 79 6.50 17.64 7.55
CA ALA A 79 7.80 17.02 7.34
C ALA A 79 7.94 15.73 8.16
N ALA A 80 7.48 15.72 9.41
CA ALA A 80 7.47 14.53 10.25
C ALA A 80 6.54 13.44 9.68
N LEU A 81 5.34 13.79 9.23
CA LEU A 81 4.40 12.85 8.60
C LEU A 81 4.99 12.23 7.34
N VAL A 82 5.55 13.04 6.44
CA VAL A 82 6.25 12.56 5.24
C VAL A 82 7.44 11.68 5.64
N GLY A 83 8.22 12.08 6.64
CA GLY A 83 9.33 11.29 7.16
C GLY A 83 8.91 9.92 7.66
N VAL A 84 7.82 9.82 8.42
CA VAL A 84 7.27 8.55 8.90
C VAL A 84 6.77 7.70 7.75
N ILE A 85 6.05 8.27 6.78
CA ILE A 85 5.57 7.53 5.60
C ILE A 85 6.75 6.97 4.79
N LEU A 86 7.81 7.75 4.60
CA LEU A 86 9.01 7.29 3.90
C LEU A 86 9.75 6.20 4.68
N LEU A 87 9.87 6.35 6.01
CA LEU A 87 10.51 5.35 6.86
C LEU A 87 9.72 4.04 6.89
N GLU A 88 8.40 4.11 7.06
CA GLU A 88 7.51 2.96 7.03
C GLU A 88 7.57 2.26 5.66
N GLY A 89 7.47 3.03 4.57
CA GLY A 89 7.61 2.52 3.22
C GLY A 89 8.97 1.85 2.98
N LEU A 90 10.06 2.43 3.49
CA LEU A 90 11.40 1.84 3.39
C LEU A 90 11.50 0.54 4.19
N VAL A 91 11.00 0.51 5.42
CA VAL A 91 11.01 -0.69 6.28
C VAL A 91 10.18 -1.81 5.67
N ILE A 92 9.00 -1.49 5.14
CA ILE A 92 8.15 -2.45 4.43
C ILE A 92 8.83 -2.93 3.15
N SER A 93 9.49 -2.04 2.40
CA SER A 93 10.20 -2.40 1.16
C SER A 93 11.39 -3.32 1.45
N VAL A 94 12.23 -2.97 2.43
CA VAL A 94 13.39 -3.79 2.83
C VAL A 94 12.91 -5.13 3.39
N GLY A 95 11.93 -5.12 4.29
CA GLY A 95 11.34 -6.34 4.84
C GLY A 95 10.72 -7.22 3.75
N GLY A 96 9.96 -6.63 2.83
CA GLY A 96 9.36 -7.32 1.70
C GLY A 96 10.42 -7.91 0.76
N LEU A 97 11.46 -7.16 0.42
CA LEU A 97 12.57 -7.65 -0.40
C LEU A 97 13.31 -8.80 0.30
N THR A 98 13.57 -8.70 1.61
CA THR A 98 14.17 -9.79 2.38
C THR A 98 13.28 -11.03 2.37
N LEU A 99 11.98 -10.89 2.60
CA LEU A 99 11.04 -12.02 2.59
C LEU A 99 10.95 -12.66 1.20
N LEU A 100 10.78 -11.85 0.14
CA LEU A 100 10.77 -12.33 -1.24
C LEU A 100 12.07 -13.01 -1.60
N CYS A 101 13.21 -12.46 -1.19
CA CYS A 101 14.54 -13.04 -1.42
C CYS A 101 14.67 -14.40 -0.74
N VAL A 102 14.27 -14.52 0.54
CA VAL A 102 14.34 -15.78 1.28
C VAL A 102 13.38 -16.82 0.69
N LEU A 103 12.12 -16.45 0.42
CA LEU A 103 11.13 -17.33 -0.21
C LEU A 103 11.61 -17.80 -1.57
N SER A 104 12.07 -16.89 -2.41
CA SER A 104 12.64 -17.19 -3.72
C SER A 104 13.84 -18.13 -3.60
N GLY A 105 14.81 -17.81 -2.74
CA GLY A 105 15.99 -18.62 -2.50
C GLY A 105 15.65 -20.04 -2.04
N LEU A 106 14.67 -20.20 -1.16
CA LEU A 106 14.18 -21.50 -0.71
C LEU A 106 13.51 -22.28 -1.85
N VAL A 107 12.69 -21.62 -2.67
CA VAL A 107 12.06 -22.25 -3.86
C VAL A 107 13.11 -22.71 -4.86
N PHE A 108 14.07 -21.85 -5.19
CA PHE A 108 15.18 -22.19 -6.09
C PHE A 108 16.03 -23.32 -5.52
N LEU A 109 16.38 -23.27 -4.24
CA LEU A 109 17.15 -24.32 -3.58
C LEU A 109 16.39 -25.65 -3.56
N SER A 110 15.09 -25.61 -3.27
CA SER A 110 14.22 -26.79 -3.31
C SER A 110 14.14 -27.38 -4.72
N LEU A 111 13.99 -26.53 -5.74
CA LEU A 111 14.00 -26.96 -7.15
C LEU A 111 15.35 -27.56 -7.55
N ALA A 112 16.46 -26.96 -7.11
CA ALA A 112 17.79 -27.46 -7.39
C ALA A 112 18.02 -28.84 -6.75
N ILE A 113 17.67 -29.00 -5.47
CA ILE A 113 17.79 -30.28 -4.77
C ILE A 113 16.86 -31.31 -5.41
N SER A 114 15.58 -30.98 -5.62
CA SER A 114 14.60 -31.87 -6.25
C SER A 114 15.01 -32.26 -7.67
N GLY A 115 15.52 -31.32 -8.47
CA GLY A 115 15.99 -31.57 -9.82
C GLY A 115 17.22 -32.47 -9.83
N THR A 116 18.15 -32.22 -8.93
CA THR A 116 19.36 -33.04 -8.79
C THR A 116 19.00 -34.46 -8.35
N VAL A 117 18.08 -34.63 -7.39
CA VAL A 117 17.58 -35.95 -6.97
C VAL A 117 16.86 -36.65 -8.13
N MET A 118 16.04 -35.94 -8.92
CA MET A 118 15.36 -36.51 -10.07
C MET A 118 16.34 -36.98 -11.15
N VAL A 119 17.29 -36.13 -11.56
CA VAL A 119 18.30 -36.47 -12.57
C VAL A 119 19.18 -37.61 -12.08
N SER A 120 19.67 -37.55 -10.83
CA SER A 120 20.48 -38.63 -10.26
C SER A 120 19.70 -39.93 -10.15
N SER A 121 18.42 -39.90 -9.76
CA SER A 121 17.57 -41.10 -9.70
C SER A 121 17.35 -41.71 -11.09
N VAL A 122 17.13 -40.89 -12.13
CA VAL A 122 16.99 -41.38 -13.51
C VAL A 122 18.30 -41.96 -14.02
N VAL A 123 19.43 -41.29 -13.77
CA VAL A 123 20.76 -41.78 -14.18
C VAL A 123 21.10 -43.08 -13.46
N ILE A 124 20.95 -43.15 -12.14
CA ILE A 124 21.18 -44.37 -11.35
C ILE A 124 20.21 -45.47 -11.80
N GLY A 125 18.93 -45.18 -12.00
CA GLY A 125 17.95 -46.14 -12.51
C GLY A 125 18.32 -46.69 -13.90
N SER A 126 18.82 -45.83 -14.78
CA SER A 126 19.33 -46.23 -16.11
C SER A 126 20.60 -47.07 -16.00
N LEU A 127 21.48 -46.73 -15.07
CA LEU A 127 22.76 -47.40 -14.83
C LEU A 127 22.56 -48.78 -14.20
N ILE A 128 21.64 -48.89 -13.23
CA ILE A 128 21.17 -50.16 -12.67
C ILE A 128 20.51 -50.97 -13.77
N SER A 129 19.63 -50.37 -14.59
CA SER A 129 18.99 -51.07 -15.70
C SER A 129 19.98 -51.54 -16.76
N TYR A 130 21.11 -50.86 -16.95
CA TYR A 130 22.20 -51.29 -17.82
C TYR A 130 23.04 -52.42 -17.20
N TRP A 131 23.36 -52.32 -15.90
CA TRP A 131 24.11 -53.36 -15.18
C TRP A 131 23.30 -54.63 -14.90
N PHE A 132 21.99 -54.49 -14.65
CA PHE A 132 21.01 -55.57 -14.54
C PHE A 132 20.38 -55.94 -15.89
N SER A 133 20.66 -55.20 -16.97
CA SER A 133 20.39 -55.69 -18.32
C SER A 133 21.24 -56.94 -18.50
N PRO A 134 20.64 -58.10 -18.81
CA PRO A 134 21.22 -59.37 -18.43
C PRO A 134 22.57 -59.55 -19.12
N ARG A 135 23.61 -59.88 -18.33
CA ARG A 135 24.53 -60.93 -18.81
C ARG A 135 23.62 -62.03 -19.34
N PRO A 136 23.71 -62.45 -20.62
CA PRO A 136 22.96 -63.60 -21.10
C PRO A 136 23.54 -64.81 -20.35
N LEU A 137 23.00 -65.06 -19.16
CA LEU A 137 23.25 -66.25 -18.38
C LEU A 137 22.70 -67.38 -19.23
N ALA A 138 23.64 -68.12 -19.78
CA ALA A 138 23.45 -69.28 -20.58
C ALA A 138 22.28 -70.16 -20.10
N LYS A 139 21.45 -70.58 -21.07
CA LYS A 139 21.01 -71.98 -21.22
C LYS A 139 19.98 -72.53 -20.21
N GLN A 140 18.75 -72.74 -20.71
CA GLN A 140 17.69 -73.75 -20.39
C GLN A 140 16.33 -73.07 -20.18
N ASN A 141 15.16 -73.53 -20.63
CA ASN A 141 14.64 -74.54 -21.56
C ASN A 141 13.11 -74.22 -21.64
N PRO A 142 12.38 -74.48 -22.74
CA PRO A 142 10.99 -74.01 -22.93
C PRO A 142 9.92 -74.92 -22.26
N SER A 143 10.09 -75.26 -20.98
CA SER A 143 9.24 -76.24 -20.27
C SER A 143 8.62 -75.76 -18.95
N ALA A 144 8.86 -74.52 -18.52
CA ALA A 144 8.37 -74.02 -17.22
C ALA A 144 6.95 -73.41 -17.27
N ASP A 145 6.44 -73.06 -18.45
CA ASP A 145 5.17 -72.34 -18.61
C ASP A 145 3.93 -73.19 -18.30
N CYS A 146 4.00 -74.52 -18.45
CA CYS A 146 2.83 -75.39 -18.18
C CYS A 146 2.54 -75.61 -16.69
N GLN A 147 3.52 -75.46 -15.78
CA GLN A 147 3.29 -75.64 -14.34
C GLN A 147 2.72 -74.39 -13.66
N LEU A 148 3.04 -73.19 -14.17
CA LEU A 148 2.64 -71.93 -13.55
C LEU A 148 1.15 -71.60 -13.79
N ALA A 149 0.60 -72.06 -14.91
CA ALA A 149 -0.82 -71.91 -15.24
C ALA A 149 -1.74 -72.72 -14.28
N MET A 150 -1.32 -73.91 -13.85
CA MET A 150 -2.12 -74.74 -12.93
C MET A 150 -2.16 -74.16 -11.51
N LYS A 151 -1.06 -73.55 -11.05
CA LYS A 151 -0.96 -72.88 -9.75
C LYS A 151 -1.77 -71.59 -9.67
N ALA A 152 -1.97 -70.89 -10.80
CA ALA A 152 -2.71 -69.64 -10.84
C ALA A 152 -4.24 -69.83 -10.72
N ALA A 153 -4.78 -70.92 -11.29
CA ALA A 153 -6.21 -71.21 -11.23
C ALA A 153 -6.68 -71.60 -9.81
N ASP A 154 -5.84 -72.30 -9.05
CA ASP A 154 -6.12 -72.75 -7.69
C ASP A 154 -6.14 -71.57 -6.68
N LEU A 155 -5.24 -70.59 -6.86
CA LEU A 155 -5.16 -69.40 -6.02
C LEU A 155 -6.33 -68.42 -6.26
N ALA A 156 -6.83 -68.35 -7.49
CA ALA A 156 -7.96 -67.50 -7.85
C ALA A 156 -9.30 -68.01 -7.28
N GLY A 157 -9.47 -69.33 -7.16
CA GLY A 157 -10.64 -69.94 -6.51
C GLY A 157 -10.71 -69.63 -5.01
N LEU A 158 -9.59 -69.76 -4.31
CA LEU A 158 -9.49 -69.46 -2.87
C LEU A 158 -9.72 -67.98 -2.54
N TYR A 159 -9.36 -67.06 -3.45
CA TYR A 159 -9.58 -65.63 -3.25
C TYR A 159 -11.05 -65.23 -3.46
N GLN A 160 -11.78 -65.92 -4.36
CA GLN A 160 -13.21 -65.68 -4.59
C GLN A 160 -14.09 -66.16 -3.43
N GLU A 161 -13.75 -67.31 -2.82
CA GLU A 161 -14.48 -67.82 -1.64
C GLU A 161 -14.24 -66.94 -0.40
N GLY A 162 -13.03 -66.39 -0.23
CA GLY A 162 -12.71 -65.46 0.86
C GLY A 162 -13.44 -64.11 0.75
N LEU A 163 -13.67 -63.63 -0.47
CA LEU A 163 -14.34 -62.34 -0.69
C LEU A 163 -15.87 -62.44 -0.48
N ALA A 164 -16.50 -63.56 -0.86
CA ALA A 164 -17.94 -63.77 -0.66
C ALA A 164 -18.34 -63.92 0.82
N GLY A 165 -17.43 -64.41 1.68
CA GLY A 165 -17.65 -64.52 3.13
C GLY A 165 -17.58 -63.20 3.91
N TRP A 166 -16.99 -62.16 3.32
CA TRP A 166 -16.87 -60.83 3.93
C TRP A 166 -18.04 -59.90 3.59
N THR A 167 -18.69 -60.08 2.43
CA THR A 167 -19.79 -59.20 2.00
C THR A 167 -21.10 -59.45 2.73
N HIS A 168 -21.28 -60.61 3.36
CA HIS A 168 -22.51 -60.95 4.10
C HIS A 168 -22.46 -60.62 5.60
N ARG A 169 -21.36 -60.03 6.09
CA ARG A 169 -21.13 -59.73 7.52
C ARG A 169 -21.03 -58.23 7.84
N CYS A 170 -21.21 -57.36 6.83
CA CYS A 170 -21.17 -55.90 6.96
C CYS A 170 -22.44 -55.19 6.45
N PHE A 171 -23.58 -55.89 6.41
CA PHE A 171 -24.90 -55.26 6.34
C PHE A 171 -25.91 -56.05 7.18
#